data_AF-X0YDH6-F1
#
_entry.id   AF-X0YDH6-F1
#
_cell.length_a   1.000
_cell.length_b   1.000
_cell.length_c   1.000
_cell.angle_alpha   90.00
_cell.angle_beta   90.00
_cell.angle_gamma   90.00
#
_symmetry.space_group_name_H-M   'P 1'
#
loop_
_entity.id
_entity.type
_entity.pdbx_description
1 polymer ?
#
loop_
_entity_poly.entity_id
_entity_poly.type
_entity_poly.pdbx_seq_one_letter_code
_entity_poly.pdbx_strand_id
1 'polypeptide(L)'
;DAVISGDLGVLNPSDLNGSSVTIGGYNYTRASDDIPLISGGGLLIYISGAGNIQMDDIGTTVGINAFTNNAQYITECNVRSATQQ
;
A
#
# COMPACT_ATOMS: atom_id res chain seq x y z
N ASP A 1 2.24 -23.94 -0.35
CA ASP A 1 1.95 -23.32 -1.64
C ASP A 1 1.51 -21.89 -1.37
N ALA A 2 2.48 -20.95 -1.37
CA ALA A 2 2.19 -19.55 -1.07
C ALA A 2 1.57 -18.94 -2.32
N VAL A 3 0.25 -18.75 -2.29
CA VAL A 3 -0.49 -18.16 -3.41
C VAL A 3 0.07 -16.76 -3.66
N ILE A 4 0.84 -16.62 -4.72
CA ILE A 4 1.22 -15.30 -5.22
C ILE A 4 -0.03 -14.70 -5.83
N SER A 5 -0.66 -13.83 -5.04
CA SER A 5 -1.68 -12.94 -5.54
C SER A 5 -0.96 -11.91 -6.40
N GLY A 6 -0.93 -12.12 -7.72
CA GLY A 6 -0.44 -11.16 -8.71
C GLY A 6 -1.33 -9.91 -8.82
N ASP A 7 -1.93 -9.49 -7.71
CA ASP A 7 -2.94 -8.44 -7.60
C ASP A 7 -2.28 -7.05 -7.52
N LEU A 8 -1.10 -6.96 -6.90
CA LEU A 8 -0.26 -5.76 -6.93
C LEU A 8 1.13 -6.07 -7.48
N GLY A 9 1.55 -5.33 -8.51
CA GLY A 9 2.91 -5.42 -9.06
C GLY A 9 3.96 -4.88 -8.09
N VAL A 10 5.17 -5.45 -8.13
CA VAL A 10 6.34 -4.90 -7.41
C VAL A 10 6.78 -3.60 -8.08
N LEU A 11 6.94 -2.55 -7.29
CA LEU A 11 7.35 -1.23 -7.75
C LEU A 11 8.71 -0.87 -7.15
N ASN A 12 9.59 -0.24 -7.92
CA ASN A 12 10.80 0.35 -7.34
C ASN A 12 10.43 1.69 -6.68
N PRO A 13 10.85 1.94 -5.42
CA PRO A 13 10.54 3.20 -4.75
C PRO A 13 11.04 4.46 -5.49
N SER A 14 12.13 4.33 -6.26
CA SER A 14 12.64 5.41 -7.11
C SER A 14 11.62 5.91 -8.12
N ASP A 15 10.79 5.00 -8.64
CA ASP A 15 9.85 5.24 -9.73
C ASP A 15 8.59 5.99 -9.23
N LEU A 16 8.40 6.08 -7.91
CA LEU A 16 7.27 6.77 -7.26
C LEU A 16 7.54 8.28 -7.02
N ASN A 17 8.73 8.80 -7.35
CA ASN A 17 9.11 10.20 -7.06
C ASN A 17 8.77 11.21 -8.17
N GLY A 18 8.27 10.74 -9.32
CA GLY A 18 7.93 11.59 -10.45
C GLY A 18 6.66 12.44 -10.24
N SER A 19 6.38 13.34 -11.20
CA SER A 19 5.11 14.08 -11.24
C SER A 19 3.91 13.20 -11.56
N SER A 20 4.14 12.05 -12.20
CA SER A 20 3.13 11.04 -12.48
C SER A 20 3.75 9.66 -12.50
N VAL A 21 2.97 8.63 -12.14
CA VAL A 21 3.37 7.23 -12.19
C VAL A 21 2.20 6.37 -12.66
N THR A 22 2.49 5.35 -13.46
CA THR A 22 1.49 4.33 -13.84
C THR A 22 1.65 3.11 -12.95
N ILE A 23 0.59 2.72 -12.25
CA ILE A 23 0.55 1.57 -11.35
C ILE A 23 -0.67 0.72 -11.71
N GLY A 24 -0.47 -0.57 -11.99
CA GLY A 24 -1.58 -1.47 -12.32
C GLY A 24 -2.42 -1.04 -13.55
N GLY A 25 -1.83 -0.26 -14.47
CA GLY A 25 -2.54 0.30 -15.64
C GLY A 25 -3.28 1.61 -15.38
N TYR A 26 -3.29 2.11 -14.14
CA TYR A 26 -3.86 3.41 -13.79
C TYR A 26 -2.77 4.48 -13.68
N ASN A 27 -3.05 5.67 -14.19
CA ASN A 27 -2.13 6.80 -14.10
C ASN A 27 -2.45 7.65 -12.86
N TYR A 28 -1.46 7.82 -12.01
CA TYR A 28 -1.53 8.62 -10.79
C TYR A 28 -0.68 9.87 -10.97
N THR A 29 -1.21 11.03 -10.60
CA THR A 29 -0.47 12.28 -10.57
C THR A 29 -0.11 12.63 -9.14
N ARG A 30 1.11 13.11 -8.93
CA ARG A 30 1.56 13.57 -7.62
C ARG A 30 0.72 14.77 -7.17
N ALA A 31 0.16 14.68 -5.98
CA ALA A 31 -0.56 15.77 -5.34
C ALA A 31 0.41 16.91 -4.98
N SER A 32 -0.02 18.16 -5.20
CA SER A 32 0.65 19.36 -4.68
C SER A 32 -0.10 20.00 -3.51
N ASP A 33 -1.32 19.52 -3.23
CA ASP A 33 -2.23 19.99 -2.18
C ASP A 33 -3.13 18.81 -1.75
N ASP A 34 -3.99 19.03 -0.76
CA ASP A 34 -4.93 18.04 -0.24
C ASP A 34 -5.86 17.49 -1.34
N ILE A 35 -6.00 16.16 -1.37
CA ILE A 35 -6.90 15.46 -2.31
C ILE A 35 -8.13 14.96 -1.54
N PRO A 36 -9.34 15.45 -1.84
CA PRO A 36 -10.55 14.88 -1.26
C PRO A 36 -10.80 13.47 -1.80
N LEU A 37 -11.01 12.51 -0.91
CA LEU A 37 -11.44 11.15 -1.29
C LEU A 37 -12.95 11.16 -1.57
N ILE A 38 -13.32 10.86 -2.82
CA ILE A 38 -14.72 10.78 -3.21
C ILE A 38 -15.45 9.62 -2.50
N SER A 39 -16.76 9.75 -2.35
CA SER A 39 -17.59 8.67 -1.79
C SER A 39 -17.45 7.39 -2.64
N GLY A 40 -17.17 6.26 -1.99
CA GLY A 40 -16.89 4.98 -2.65
C GLY A 40 -15.48 4.85 -3.25
N GLY A 41 -14.63 5.88 -3.13
CA GLY A 41 -13.23 5.81 -3.52
C GLY A 41 -12.39 4.94 -2.58
N GLY A 42 -11.34 4.32 -3.13
CA GLY A 42 -10.34 3.58 -2.36
C GLY A 42 -9.06 4.40 -2.18
N LEU A 43 -8.42 4.25 -1.02
CA LEU A 43 -7.08 4.78 -0.75
C LEU A 43 -6.07 3.64 -0.82
N LEU A 44 -5.02 3.83 -1.62
CA LEU A 44 -3.88 2.91 -1.71
C LEU A 44 -2.62 3.61 -1.17
N ILE A 45 -1.96 2.98 -0.20
CA ILE A 45 -0.81 3.56 0.51
C ILE A 45 0.43 2.72 0.23
N TYR A 46 1.48 3.36 -0.28
CA TYR A 46 2.81 2.78 -0.44
C TYR A 46 3.74 3.31 0.65
N ILE A 47 4.36 2.41 1.41
CA ILE A 47 5.33 2.75 2.45
C ILE A 47 6.67 2.15 2.04
N SER A 48 7.69 3.00 1.88
CA SER A 48 9.07 2.55 1.67
C SER A 48 9.83 2.54 3.01
N GLY A 49 10.66 1.52 3.23
CA GLY A 49 11.49 1.43 4.44
C GLY A 49 10.70 1.27 5.74
N ALA A 50 9.61 0.48 5.74
CA ALA A 50 8.89 0.16 6.97
C ALA A 50 9.82 -0.58 7.96
N GLY A 51 10.07 0.01 9.13
CA GLY A 51 10.95 -0.60 10.14
C GLY A 51 10.30 -1.77 10.89
N ASN A 52 8.98 -1.78 10.98
CA ASN A 52 8.21 -2.68 11.84
C ASN A 52 7.53 -3.85 11.11
N ILE A 53 7.67 -3.93 9.78
CA ILE A 53 7.19 -5.06 8.97
C ILE A 53 8.35 -5.45 8.05
N GLN A 54 8.92 -6.62 8.28
CA GLN A 54 10.10 -7.14 7.60
C GLN A 54 9.75 -8.36 6.76
N MET A 55 10.72 -8.85 5.97
CA MET A 55 10.53 -10.04 5.14
C MET A 55 10.23 -11.29 5.99
N ASP A 56 10.77 -11.36 7.21
CA ASP A 56 10.53 -12.48 8.13
C ASP A 56 9.11 -12.50 8.70
N ASP A 57 8.35 -11.41 8.57
CA ASP A 57 6.98 -11.31 9.06
C ASP A 57 5.94 -11.88 8.06
N ILE A 58 6.36 -12.38 6.89
CA ILE A 58 5.45 -12.95 5.89
C ILE A 58 4.65 -14.11 6.50
N GLY A 59 3.32 -14.05 6.37
CA GLY A 59 2.40 -15.03 6.93
C GLY A 59 1.98 -14.74 8.38
N THR A 60 2.58 -13.76 9.05
CA THR A 60 2.13 -13.28 10.36
C THR A 60 0.99 -12.26 10.22
N THR A 61 0.20 -12.12 11.29
CA THR A 61 -0.87 -11.12 11.37
C THR A 61 -0.33 -9.83 11.96
N VAL A 62 -0.59 -8.71 11.28
CA VAL A 62 -0.24 -7.35 11.71
C VAL A 62 -1.51 -6.50 11.88
N GLY A 63 -1.48 -5.58 12.83
CA GLY A 63 -2.54 -4.59 13.03
C GLY A 63 -2.21 -3.28 12.34
N ILE A 64 -3.11 -2.81 11.47
CA ILE A 64 -3.04 -1.49 10.85
C ILE A 64 -4.06 -0.58 11.53
N ASN A 65 -3.58 0.54 12.07
CA ASN A 65 -4.41 1.55 12.72
C ASN A 65 -4.37 2.85 11.91
N ALA A 66 -5.51 3.25 11.35
CA ALA A 66 -5.66 4.47 10.57
C ALA A 66 -6.54 5.48 11.33
N PHE A 67 -6.01 6.69 11.50
CA PHE A 67 -6.75 7.81 12.07
C PHE A 67 -7.22 8.72 10.95
N THR A 68 -8.51 9.07 10.99
CA THR A 68 -9.12 10.10 10.15
C THR A 68 -9.70 11.17 11.07
N ASN A 69 -10.12 12.31 10.51
CA ASN A 69 -10.71 13.39 11.30
C ASN A 69 -11.96 12.94 12.11
N ASN A 70 -12.70 11.95 11.61
CA ASN A 70 -13.97 11.54 12.21
C ASN A 70 -13.90 10.21 12.99
N ALA A 71 -12.88 9.38 12.77
CA ALA A 71 -12.81 8.04 13.32
C ALA A 71 -11.41 7.42 13.29
N GLN A 72 -11.23 6.42 14.15
CA GLN A 72 -10.10 5.51 14.16
C GLN A 72 -10.55 4.15 13.63
N TYR A 73 -9.78 3.56 12.72
CA TYR A 73 -10.03 2.25 12.13
C TYR A 73 -8.86 1.33 12.41
N ILE A 74 -9.12 0.19 13.03
CA ILE A 74 -8.15 -0.88 13.24
C ILE A 74 -8.56 -2.07 12.39
N THR A 75 -7.65 -2.57 11.58
CA THR A 75 -7.83 -3.80 10.82
C THR A 75 -6.62 -4.70 11.00
N GLU A 76 -6.86 -5.98 11.19
CA GLU A 76 -5.82 -6.99 11.24
C GLU A 76 -5.74 -7.68 9.88
N CYS A 77 -4.54 -7.78 9.34
CA CYS A 77 -4.30 -8.42 8.06
C CYS A 77 -3.02 -9.26 8.11
N ASN A 78 -2.94 -10.26 7.23
CA ASN A 78 -1.74 -11.08 7.12
C ASN A 78 -0.76 -10.43 6.16
N VAL A 79 0.51 -10.40 6.54
CA VAL A 79 1.60 -9.94 5.67
C VAL A 79 1.77 -10.95 4.54
N ARG A 80 1.85 -10.44 3.31
CA ARG A 80 2.06 -11.23 2.09
C ARG A 80 3.14 -10.58 1.24
N SER A 81 3.88 -11.41 0.52
CA SER A 81 4.82 -10.96 -0.50
C SER A 81 4.16 -10.98 -1.88
N ALA A 82 4.53 -10.01 -2.71
CA ALA A 82 4.15 -9.96 -4.12
C ALA A 82 5.02 -10.87 -5.02
N THR A 83 6.12 -11.44 -4.48
CA THR A 83 7.06 -12.31 -5.22
C THR A 83 7.37 -13.59 -4.45
N GLN A 84 7.86 -14.62 -5.16
CA GLN A 84 8.36 -15.83 -4.52
C GLN A 84 9.67 -15.47 -3.83
N GLN A 85 9.84 -15.96 -2.61
CA GLN A 85 11.09 -15.86 -1.88
C GLN A 85 12.15 -16.75 -2.52
#